data_AF-A0A967QDZ7-F1
#
_entry.id   AF-A0A967QDZ7-F1
#
_cell.length_a   1.000
_cell.length_b   1.000
_cell.length_c   1.000
_cell.angle_alpha   90.00
_cell.angle_beta   90.00
_cell.angle_gamma   90.00
#
_symmetry.space_group_name_H-M   'P 1'
#
loop_
_entity.id
_entity.type
_entity.pdbx_description
1 polymer ?
#
loop_
_entity_poly.entity_id
_entity_poly.type
_entity_poly.pdbx_seq_one_letter_code
_entity_poly.pdbx_strand_id
1 'polypeptide(L)'
;MKTVRVILEEADALGVEVDRLDNGATVVDMGLRAKGGWRAGRLYTLVTIGGLGEVSYEPFAVAGRMLSAVRVMIDHPVEGCVASQIAGWRLEAPGKEHAAILAGPGRALNRESLDHYFDWVDYRDDHHEAVVAIQASEPVTEELADMIATSCRVAPDDLYVLLAPNRSLVCAVQVAARIVEQTIHRLAEEGMDLRCLRHAYGFGVVPPLVDDDLVSMGRINDSLLYGGIANLAVDTTDEACEAVIDKVISEACPAYGRPFIEIYEDAGRDFYEIPIELHSPAEVHLDNVATGRTFSSGRINHAVLEASFFP
;
A
#
# COMPACT_ATOMS: atom_id res chain seq x y z
N MET A 1 -3.12 -16.71 -3.26
CA MET A 1 -4.06 -17.47 -4.11
C MET A 1 -5.47 -17.68 -3.54
N LYS A 2 -5.68 -18.10 -2.29
CA LYS A 2 -7.05 -18.31 -1.74
C LYS A 2 -8.00 -17.13 -1.99
N THR A 3 -7.56 -15.92 -1.66
CA THR A 3 -8.32 -14.68 -1.91
C THR A 3 -8.52 -14.40 -3.41
N VAL A 4 -7.52 -14.66 -4.25
CA VAL A 4 -7.63 -14.52 -5.70
C VAL A 4 -8.69 -15.45 -6.27
N ARG A 5 -8.77 -16.71 -5.80
CA ARG A 5 -9.81 -17.65 -6.23
C ARG A 5 -11.22 -17.12 -5.92
N VAL A 6 -11.43 -16.54 -4.73
CA VAL A 6 -12.70 -15.85 -4.40
C VAL A 6 -12.98 -14.70 -5.38
N ILE A 7 -11.97 -13.92 -5.76
CA ILE A 7 -12.14 -12.83 -6.74
C ILE A 7 -12.59 -13.39 -8.10
N LEU A 8 -11.96 -14.47 -8.57
CA LEU A 8 -12.27 -15.09 -9.85
C LEU A 8 -13.67 -15.73 -9.86
N GLU A 9 -14.07 -16.39 -8.76
CA GLU A 9 -15.37 -17.04 -8.62
C GLU A 9 -16.53 -16.03 -8.51
N GLU A 10 -16.28 -14.85 -7.94
CA GLU A 10 -17.29 -13.82 -7.70
C GLU A 10 -17.14 -12.57 -8.59
N ALA A 11 -16.46 -12.67 -9.73
CA ALA A 11 -16.07 -11.52 -10.55
C ALA A 11 -17.21 -10.52 -10.80
N ASP A 12 -18.36 -11.00 -11.28
CA ASP A 12 -19.56 -10.19 -11.55
C ASP A 12 -20.09 -9.48 -10.30
N ALA A 13 -20.14 -10.19 -9.16
CA ALA A 13 -20.65 -9.66 -7.90
C ALA A 13 -19.69 -8.64 -7.26
N LEU A 14 -18.40 -8.73 -7.59
CA LEU A 14 -17.36 -7.79 -7.19
C LEU A 14 -17.23 -6.60 -8.15
N GLY A 15 -17.84 -6.70 -9.34
CA GLY A 15 -17.76 -5.68 -10.39
C GLY A 15 -16.37 -5.62 -11.04
N VAL A 16 -15.66 -6.75 -11.12
CA VAL A 16 -14.32 -6.86 -11.71
C VAL A 16 -14.38 -7.63 -13.03
N GLU A 17 -13.43 -7.38 -13.93
CA GLU A 17 -13.31 -8.10 -15.21
C GLU A 17 -12.08 -9.01 -15.16
N VAL A 18 -12.22 -10.25 -15.63
CA VAL A 18 -11.14 -11.24 -15.67
C VAL A 18 -10.80 -11.51 -17.13
N ASP A 19 -9.59 -11.13 -17.51
CA ASP A 19 -9.05 -11.33 -18.85
C ASP A 19 -7.91 -12.35 -18.79
N ARG A 20 -7.86 -13.24 -19.78
CA ARG A 20 -6.71 -14.14 -19.99
C ARG A 20 -5.96 -13.67 -21.22
N LEU A 21 -4.69 -13.34 -21.04
CA LEU A 21 -3.80 -12.91 -22.12
C LEU A 21 -3.43 -14.09 -23.02
N ASP A 22 -2.94 -13.81 -24.24
CA ASP A 22 -2.57 -14.84 -25.22
C ASP A 22 -1.43 -15.75 -24.72
N ASN A 23 -0.56 -15.26 -23.83
CA ASN A 23 0.50 -16.05 -23.20
C ASN A 23 -0.01 -16.93 -22.04
N GLY A 24 -1.28 -16.82 -21.64
CA GLY A 24 -1.90 -17.63 -20.59
C GLY A 24 -2.10 -16.92 -19.26
N ALA A 25 -1.46 -15.77 -19.02
CA ALA A 25 -1.56 -15.02 -17.77
C ALA A 25 -2.96 -14.49 -17.51
N THR A 26 -3.35 -14.44 -16.24
CA THR A 26 -4.66 -13.92 -15.80
C THR A 26 -4.52 -12.49 -15.30
N VAL A 27 -5.23 -11.55 -15.92
CA VAL A 27 -5.34 -10.17 -15.48
C VAL A 27 -6.72 -9.94 -14.90
N VAL A 28 -6.78 -9.39 -13.69
CA VAL A 28 -8.03 -8.99 -13.04
C VAL A 28 -8.09 -7.47 -13.03
N ASP A 29 -8.89 -6.90 -13.94
CA ASP A 29 -9.20 -5.47 -13.96
C ASP A 29 -10.19 -5.16 -12.83
N MET A 30 -9.72 -4.39 -11.85
CA MET A 30 -10.49 -4.02 -10.67
C MET A 30 -10.84 -2.52 -10.63
N GLY A 31 -10.65 -1.78 -11.73
CA GLY A 31 -10.99 -0.36 -11.76
C GLY A 31 -10.61 0.46 -13.01
N LEU A 32 -9.98 -0.14 -14.02
CA LEU A 32 -9.61 0.54 -15.27
C LEU A 32 -10.81 0.68 -16.21
N ARG A 33 -11.38 -0.46 -16.63
CA ARG A 33 -12.67 -0.54 -17.33
C ARG A 33 -13.75 -1.03 -16.39
N ALA A 34 -13.40 -1.99 -15.53
CA ALA A 34 -14.28 -2.55 -14.54
C ALA A 34 -14.69 -1.50 -13.48
N LYS A 35 -15.89 -1.66 -12.92
CA LYS A 35 -16.42 -0.75 -11.89
C LYS A 35 -15.67 -0.86 -10.56
N GLY A 36 -15.23 -2.07 -10.22
CA GLY A 36 -14.76 -2.43 -8.89
C GLY A 36 -15.84 -2.26 -7.81
N GLY A 37 -15.39 -2.16 -6.56
CA GLY A 37 -16.28 -2.01 -5.42
C GLY A 37 -15.56 -2.11 -4.08
N TRP A 38 -16.28 -1.87 -2.98
CA TRP A 38 -15.73 -2.03 -1.63
C TRP A 38 -15.27 -3.46 -1.36
N ARG A 39 -16.06 -4.48 -1.71
CA ARG A 39 -15.63 -5.88 -1.56
C ARG A 39 -14.38 -6.19 -2.39
N ALA A 40 -14.30 -5.66 -3.61
CA ALA A 40 -13.13 -5.81 -4.49
C ALA A 40 -11.89 -5.13 -3.87
N GLY A 41 -12.02 -3.91 -3.36
CA GLY A 41 -10.95 -3.18 -2.66
C GLY A 41 -10.43 -3.94 -1.45
N ARG A 42 -11.33 -4.46 -0.61
CA ARG A 42 -10.98 -5.31 0.55
C ARG A 42 -10.16 -6.52 0.13
N LEU A 43 -10.59 -7.23 -0.92
CA LEU A 43 -9.92 -8.44 -1.39
C LEU A 43 -8.58 -8.11 -2.06
N TYR A 44 -8.48 -7.02 -2.81
CA TYR A 44 -7.21 -6.51 -3.35
C TYR A 44 -6.21 -6.24 -2.21
N THR A 45 -6.62 -5.50 -1.19
CA THR A 45 -5.78 -5.23 -0.01
C THR A 45 -5.34 -6.53 0.66
N LEU A 46 -6.27 -7.47 0.89
CA LEU A 46 -5.95 -8.74 1.52
C LEU A 46 -4.96 -9.56 0.69
N VAL A 47 -5.05 -9.52 -0.65
CA VAL A 47 -4.04 -10.12 -1.54
C VAL A 47 -2.69 -9.43 -1.36
N THR A 48 -2.65 -8.09 -1.32
CA THR A 48 -1.38 -7.35 -1.22
C THR A 48 -0.63 -7.58 0.09
N ILE A 49 -1.30 -7.93 1.19
CA ILE A 49 -0.66 -8.33 2.45
C ILE A 49 -0.40 -9.84 2.55
N GLY A 50 -0.43 -10.56 1.43
CA GLY A 50 -0.19 -12.01 1.40
C GLY A 50 -1.29 -12.86 2.06
N GLY A 51 -2.44 -12.26 2.38
CA GLY A 51 -3.49 -12.91 3.18
C GLY A 51 -3.18 -13.01 4.68
N LEU A 52 -2.17 -12.28 5.17
CA LEU A 52 -1.66 -12.36 6.55
C LEU A 52 -2.37 -11.43 7.53
N GLY A 53 -3.64 -11.13 7.28
CA GLY A 53 -4.37 -10.17 8.11
C GLY A 53 -5.86 -10.09 7.84
N GLU A 54 -6.49 -9.14 8.52
CA GLU A 54 -7.90 -8.79 8.38
C GLU A 54 -8.03 -7.39 7.78
N VAL A 55 -8.96 -7.24 6.85
CA VAL A 55 -9.34 -5.94 6.29
C VAL A 55 -10.84 -5.73 6.53
N SER A 56 -11.20 -4.60 7.13
CA SER A 56 -12.59 -4.19 7.37
C SER A 56 -12.77 -2.70 7.10
N TYR A 57 -14.00 -2.19 7.25
CA TYR A 57 -14.31 -0.77 7.08
C TYR A 57 -14.95 -0.23 8.35
N GLU A 58 -14.54 0.98 8.73
CA GLU A 58 -15.02 1.68 9.92
C GLU A 58 -15.48 3.09 9.55
N PRO A 59 -16.41 3.70 10.29
CA PRO A 59 -16.75 5.11 10.11
C PRO A 59 -15.56 6.02 10.47
N PHE A 60 -15.30 7.05 9.66
CA PHE A 60 -14.25 8.03 9.90
C PHE A 60 -14.78 9.44 9.64
N ALA A 61 -14.75 10.30 10.67
CA ALA A 61 -15.25 11.66 10.53
C ALA A 61 -14.16 12.60 9.97
N VAL A 62 -14.48 13.35 8.91
CA VAL A 62 -13.65 14.42 8.36
C VAL A 62 -14.50 15.68 8.27
N ALA A 63 -14.12 16.75 8.98
CA ALA A 63 -14.78 18.06 8.89
C ALA A 63 -16.33 17.99 9.00
N GLY A 64 -16.83 17.24 9.99
CA GLY A 64 -18.28 17.07 10.20
C GLY A 64 -19.00 16.17 9.18
N ARG A 65 -18.26 15.53 8.26
CA ARG A 65 -18.77 14.54 7.31
C ARG A 65 -18.32 13.15 7.72
N MET A 66 -19.18 12.15 7.55
CA MET A 66 -18.83 10.75 7.80
C MET A 66 -18.35 10.09 6.51
N LEU A 67 -17.10 9.65 6.50
CA LEU A 67 -16.49 8.82 5.46
C LEU A 67 -16.25 7.39 5.99
N SER A 68 -15.64 6.56 5.16
CA SER A 68 -15.19 5.22 5.55
C SER A 68 -13.67 5.24 5.71
N ALA A 69 -13.16 4.64 6.77
CA ALA A 69 -11.77 4.22 6.85
C ALA A 69 -11.63 2.73 6.54
N VAL A 70 -10.53 2.36 5.91
CA VAL A 70 -10.08 0.97 5.87
C VAL A 70 -9.36 0.69 7.18
N ARG A 71 -9.78 -0.39 7.85
CA ARG A 71 -9.06 -0.95 8.99
C ARG A 71 -8.28 -2.16 8.50
N VAL A 72 -7.00 -2.20 8.81
CA VAL A 72 -6.11 -3.34 8.51
C VAL A 72 -5.49 -3.84 9.81
N MET A 73 -5.49 -5.15 10.04
CA MET A 73 -4.79 -5.81 11.14
C MET A 73 -3.90 -6.91 10.59
N ILE A 74 -2.65 -6.97 11.04
CA ILE A 74 -1.62 -7.86 10.49
C ILE A 74 -0.84 -8.47 11.65
N ASP A 75 -0.88 -9.80 11.75
CA ASP A 75 -0.15 -10.56 12.78
C ASP A 75 1.30 -10.85 12.38
N HIS A 76 1.60 -10.78 11.08
CA HIS A 76 2.94 -10.93 10.51
C HIS A 76 3.31 -9.65 9.72
N PRO A 77 3.53 -8.52 10.41
CA PRO A 77 3.65 -7.22 9.77
C PRO A 77 4.85 -7.12 8.82
N VAL A 78 5.98 -7.74 9.14
CA VAL A 78 7.17 -7.69 8.27
C VAL A 78 6.92 -8.45 6.96
N GLU A 79 6.41 -9.67 7.03
CA GLU A 79 6.09 -10.46 5.83
C GLU A 79 4.94 -9.84 5.03
N GLY A 80 3.88 -9.42 5.71
CA GLY A 80 2.69 -8.83 5.08
C GLY A 80 3.00 -7.49 4.41
N CYS A 81 3.76 -6.61 5.06
CA CYS A 81 4.06 -5.28 4.54
C CYS A 81 5.33 -5.24 3.69
N VAL A 82 6.46 -5.72 4.21
CA VAL A 82 7.78 -5.57 3.56
C VAL A 82 7.98 -6.60 2.45
N ALA A 83 7.71 -7.88 2.71
CA ALA A 83 7.92 -8.93 1.71
C ALA A 83 6.79 -9.00 0.65
N SER A 84 5.66 -8.32 0.89
CA SER A 84 4.49 -8.35 0.01
C SER A 84 3.97 -6.95 -0.33
N GLN A 85 3.32 -6.23 0.60
CA GLN A 85 2.51 -5.05 0.26
C GLN A 85 3.29 -3.88 -0.34
N ILE A 86 4.51 -3.59 0.14
CA ILE A 86 5.29 -2.44 -0.31
C ILE A 86 5.50 -2.47 -1.83
N ALA A 87 5.31 -1.32 -2.46
CA ALA A 87 5.52 -1.13 -3.88
C ALA A 87 7.02 -0.95 -4.15
N GLY A 88 7.78 -2.05 -4.07
CA GLY A 88 9.24 -2.01 -4.21
C GLY A 88 9.77 -2.54 -5.53
N TRP A 89 8.99 -3.36 -6.23
CA TRP A 89 9.48 -4.05 -7.42
C TRP A 89 9.25 -3.19 -8.66
N ARG A 90 10.31 -2.46 -9.03
CA ARG A 90 10.36 -1.67 -10.27
C ARG A 90 10.67 -2.59 -11.44
N LEU A 91 9.83 -2.54 -12.47
CA LEU A 91 10.11 -3.21 -13.73
C LEU A 91 10.70 -2.22 -14.72
N GLU A 92 12.03 -2.20 -14.81
CA GLU A 92 12.73 -1.38 -15.79
C GLU A 92 12.45 -1.92 -17.20
N ALA A 93 11.63 -1.19 -17.96
CA ALA A 93 11.53 -1.37 -19.41
C ALA A 93 12.47 -0.37 -20.10
N PRO A 94 13.37 -0.80 -21.00
CA PRO A 94 14.27 0.10 -21.72
C PRO A 94 13.49 1.24 -22.40
N GLY A 95 13.79 2.49 -22.07
CA GLY A 95 13.19 3.67 -22.69
C GLY A 95 11.83 4.13 -22.13
N LYS A 96 11.35 3.58 -21.01
CA LYS A 96 10.18 4.12 -20.28
C LYS A 96 10.61 4.81 -18.99
N GLU A 97 10.43 6.13 -18.92
CA GLU A 97 10.73 6.95 -17.73
C GLU A 97 9.74 6.73 -16.56
N HIS A 98 8.65 6.01 -16.79
CA HIS A 98 7.63 5.68 -15.79
C HIS A 98 7.42 4.15 -15.74
N ALA A 99 8.32 3.44 -15.06
CA ALA A 99 8.20 2.01 -14.83
C ALA A 99 7.03 1.70 -13.89
N ALA A 100 6.24 0.66 -14.22
CA ALA A 100 5.27 0.13 -13.29
C ALA A 100 5.97 -0.38 -12.03
N ILE A 101 5.41 -0.03 -10.87
CA ILE A 101 5.89 -0.52 -9.58
C ILE A 101 4.90 -1.56 -9.07
N LEU A 102 5.40 -2.78 -8.88
CA LEU A 102 4.61 -3.92 -8.44
C LEU A 102 4.62 -4.03 -6.92
N ALA A 103 3.49 -4.48 -6.40
CA ALA A 103 3.28 -4.88 -5.02
C ALA A 103 2.71 -6.32 -4.96
N GLY A 104 2.59 -6.85 -3.75
CA GLY A 104 1.96 -8.15 -3.48
C GLY A 104 2.95 -9.31 -3.43
N PRO A 105 2.45 -10.53 -3.15
CA PRO A 105 3.27 -11.66 -2.71
C PRO A 105 4.20 -12.21 -3.79
N GLY A 106 3.94 -11.94 -5.07
CA GLY A 106 4.84 -12.28 -6.18
C GLY A 106 6.23 -11.64 -6.03
N ARG A 107 6.36 -10.54 -5.29
CA ARG A 107 7.66 -9.95 -4.93
C ARG A 107 8.56 -10.94 -4.19
N ALA A 108 8.00 -11.74 -3.28
CA ALA A 108 8.77 -12.73 -2.51
C ALA A 108 9.27 -13.91 -3.37
N LEU A 109 8.66 -14.13 -4.55
CA LEU A 109 9.08 -15.13 -5.53
C LEU A 109 10.15 -14.60 -6.50
N ASN A 110 10.20 -13.29 -6.74
CA ASN A 110 11.13 -12.68 -7.68
C ASN A 110 12.59 -13.06 -7.37
N ARG A 111 13.31 -13.59 -8.36
CA ARG A 111 14.72 -14.03 -8.26
C ARG A 111 15.67 -13.26 -9.19
N GLU A 112 15.16 -12.45 -10.11
CA GLU A 112 15.97 -11.82 -11.17
C GLU A 112 16.32 -10.37 -10.86
N SER A 113 15.42 -9.63 -10.21
CA SER A 113 15.62 -8.21 -9.93
C SER A 113 15.10 -7.87 -8.54
N LEU A 114 15.89 -8.20 -7.52
CA LEU A 114 15.50 -8.04 -6.12
C LEU A 114 15.41 -6.56 -5.77
N ASP A 115 14.27 -6.16 -5.20
CA ASP A 115 14.18 -4.85 -4.55
C ASP A 115 14.91 -4.86 -3.19
N HIS A 116 15.42 -3.68 -2.80
CA HIS A 116 16.26 -3.51 -1.61
C HIS A 116 15.51 -3.78 -0.30
N TYR A 117 14.18 -3.82 -0.31
CA TYR A 117 13.39 -4.09 0.89
C TYR A 117 13.57 -5.53 1.40
N PHE A 118 14.06 -6.45 0.56
CA PHE A 118 14.43 -7.80 1.01
C PHE A 118 15.70 -7.82 1.88
N ASP A 119 16.42 -6.71 2.03
CA ASP A 119 17.49 -6.60 3.04
C ASP A 119 16.93 -6.44 4.47
N TRP A 120 15.63 -6.10 4.60
CA TRP A 120 14.95 -5.91 5.90
C TRP A 120 14.17 -7.14 6.35
N VAL A 121 14.07 -8.18 5.53
CA VAL A 121 13.24 -9.36 5.79
C VAL A 121 13.89 -10.64 5.27
N ASP A 122 14.02 -11.63 6.16
CA ASP A 122 14.63 -12.93 5.83
C ASP A 122 13.68 -13.87 5.04
N TYR A 123 12.42 -13.47 4.84
CA TYR A 123 11.41 -14.27 4.17
C TYR A 123 11.57 -14.25 2.64
N ARG A 124 11.49 -15.44 2.04
CA ARG A 124 11.33 -15.65 0.60
C ARG A 124 10.34 -16.76 0.36
N ASP A 125 9.54 -16.59 -0.67
CA ASP A 125 8.52 -17.57 -1.02
C ASP A 125 9.07 -18.60 -2.02
N ASP A 126 8.41 -19.75 -2.08
CA ASP A 126 8.66 -20.85 -3.00
C ASP A 126 7.32 -21.48 -3.38
N HIS A 127 6.74 -20.99 -4.47
CA HIS A 127 5.43 -21.39 -4.92
C HIS A 127 5.33 -21.35 -6.45
N HIS A 128 4.50 -22.23 -7.03
CA HIS A 128 4.33 -22.36 -8.48
C HIS A 128 3.38 -21.32 -9.09
N GLU A 129 2.55 -20.68 -8.26
CA GLU A 129 1.65 -19.59 -8.64
C GLU A 129 2.15 -18.25 -8.10
N ALA A 130 2.14 -17.21 -8.93
CA ALA A 130 2.54 -15.85 -8.56
C ALA A 130 1.36 -14.87 -8.64
N VAL A 131 1.28 -13.97 -7.65
CA VAL A 131 0.27 -12.91 -7.64
C VAL A 131 0.94 -11.57 -7.43
N VAL A 132 0.75 -10.65 -8.37
CA VAL A 132 1.22 -9.27 -8.23
C VAL A 132 0.05 -8.30 -8.36
N ALA A 133 0.24 -7.11 -7.82
CA ALA A 133 -0.73 -6.03 -7.84
C ALA A 133 -0.07 -4.79 -8.42
N ILE A 134 -0.76 -4.11 -9.33
CA ILE A 134 -0.24 -2.97 -10.08
C ILE A 134 -1.22 -1.80 -10.05
N GLN A 135 -0.68 -0.63 -9.71
CA GLN A 135 -1.36 0.65 -9.83
C GLN A 135 -0.99 1.27 -11.18
N ALA A 136 -1.85 1.07 -12.19
CA ALA A 136 -1.59 1.54 -13.55
C ALA A 136 -2.88 2.04 -14.22
N SER A 137 -2.70 3.01 -15.11
CA SER A 137 -3.74 3.61 -15.95
C SER A 137 -3.82 3.00 -17.36
N GLU A 138 -2.97 2.02 -17.66
CA GLU A 138 -2.91 1.31 -18.93
C GLU A 138 -3.13 -0.21 -18.71
N PRO A 139 -3.66 -0.93 -19.72
CA PRO A 139 -3.77 -2.38 -19.66
C PRO A 139 -2.41 -3.07 -19.50
N VAL A 140 -2.41 -4.21 -18.82
CA VAL A 140 -1.23 -5.10 -18.70
C VAL A 140 -0.99 -5.77 -20.04
N THR A 141 0.24 -5.68 -20.56
CA THR A 141 0.65 -6.32 -21.83
C THR A 141 1.21 -7.72 -21.58
N GLU A 142 1.22 -8.56 -22.62
CA GLU A 142 1.87 -9.88 -22.60
C GLU A 142 3.36 -9.76 -22.25
N GLU A 143 4.05 -8.76 -22.81
CA GLU A 143 5.47 -8.51 -22.53
C GLU A 143 5.70 -8.25 -21.03
N LEU A 144 4.84 -7.45 -20.40
CA LEU A 144 4.91 -7.18 -18.97
C LEU A 144 4.64 -8.45 -18.15
N ALA A 145 3.62 -9.22 -18.55
CA ALA A 145 3.28 -10.48 -17.89
C ALA A 145 4.40 -11.53 -18.01
N ASP A 146 5.03 -11.67 -19.18
CA ASP A 146 6.16 -12.58 -19.40
C ASP A 146 7.37 -12.19 -18.53
N MET A 147 7.65 -10.89 -18.42
CA MET A 147 8.71 -10.37 -17.56
C MET A 147 8.48 -10.74 -16.08
N ILE A 148 7.24 -10.57 -15.60
CA ILE A 148 6.85 -10.91 -14.23
C ILE A 148 6.95 -12.43 -14.00
N ALA A 149 6.36 -13.24 -14.89
CA ALA A 149 6.36 -14.70 -14.78
C ALA A 149 7.79 -15.26 -14.74
N THR A 150 8.66 -14.76 -15.63
CA THR A 150 10.08 -15.14 -15.69
C THR A 150 10.80 -14.77 -14.40
N SER A 151 10.63 -13.54 -13.91
CA SER A 151 11.25 -13.08 -12.67
C SER A 151 10.82 -13.90 -11.45
N CYS A 152 9.54 -14.28 -11.37
CA CYS A 152 8.99 -15.15 -10.33
C CYS A 152 9.30 -16.64 -10.55
N ARG A 153 9.85 -17.03 -11.71
CA ARG A 153 10.10 -18.42 -12.12
C ARG A 153 8.84 -19.30 -12.14
N VAL A 154 7.73 -18.73 -12.60
CA VAL A 154 6.45 -19.44 -12.77
C VAL A 154 6.07 -19.51 -14.24
N ALA A 155 5.17 -20.42 -14.61
CA ALA A 155 4.56 -20.41 -15.94
C ALA A 155 3.62 -19.19 -16.05
N PRO A 156 3.49 -18.56 -17.24
CA PRO A 156 2.52 -17.49 -17.43
C PRO A 156 1.09 -17.89 -17.05
N ASP A 157 0.67 -19.14 -17.30
CA ASP A 157 -0.64 -19.67 -16.87
C ASP A 157 -0.88 -19.64 -15.35
N ASP A 158 0.20 -19.59 -14.57
CA ASP A 158 0.19 -19.53 -13.11
C ASP A 158 0.45 -18.11 -12.56
N LEU A 159 0.48 -17.09 -13.45
CA LEU A 159 0.59 -15.68 -13.09
C LEU A 159 -0.79 -14.99 -13.02
N TYR A 160 -1.00 -14.26 -11.93
CA TYR A 160 -2.19 -13.45 -11.69
C TYR A 160 -1.80 -12.00 -11.41
N VAL A 161 -2.38 -11.06 -12.16
CA VAL A 161 -2.10 -9.62 -12.03
C VAL A 161 -3.37 -8.87 -11.64
N LEU A 162 -3.39 -8.22 -10.49
CA LEU A 162 -4.51 -7.37 -10.05
C LEU A 162 -4.21 -5.92 -10.45
N LEU A 163 -5.11 -5.30 -11.23
CA LEU A 163 -4.93 -3.96 -11.79
C LEU A 163 -5.96 -2.98 -11.20
N ALA A 164 -5.49 -1.82 -10.70
CA ALA A 164 -6.36 -0.73 -10.27
C ALA A 164 -5.72 0.66 -10.49
N PRO A 165 -6.33 1.57 -11.30
CA PRO A 165 -5.81 2.93 -11.51
C PRO A 165 -6.15 3.87 -10.34
N ASN A 166 -5.44 5.01 -10.24
CA ASN A 166 -5.58 6.01 -9.16
C ASN A 166 -7.03 6.44 -8.93
N ARG A 167 -7.76 6.72 -10.02
CA ARG A 167 -9.17 7.17 -9.99
C ARG A 167 -10.19 6.13 -9.52
N SER A 168 -9.78 4.87 -9.28
CA SER A 168 -10.69 3.79 -8.91
C SER A 168 -10.91 3.71 -7.39
N LEU A 169 -12.08 3.22 -6.99
CA LEU A 169 -12.37 2.90 -5.58
C LEU A 169 -11.38 1.87 -5.01
N VAL A 170 -11.00 0.87 -5.81
CA VAL A 170 -10.07 -0.17 -5.38
C VAL A 170 -8.70 0.42 -5.07
N CYS A 171 -8.22 1.36 -5.88
CA CYS A 171 -6.97 2.07 -5.60
C CYS A 171 -7.08 2.95 -4.35
N ALA A 172 -8.17 3.71 -4.19
CA ALA A 172 -8.40 4.52 -3.00
C ALA A 172 -8.40 3.67 -1.71
N VAL A 173 -9.03 2.50 -1.73
CA VAL A 173 -9.04 1.54 -0.61
C VAL A 173 -7.65 0.95 -0.37
N GLN A 174 -6.97 0.44 -1.39
CA GLN A 174 -5.69 -0.23 -1.20
C GLN A 174 -4.60 0.73 -0.73
N VAL A 175 -4.58 1.98 -1.23
CA VAL A 175 -3.64 3.01 -0.75
C VAL A 175 -3.93 3.36 0.69
N ALA A 176 -5.17 3.66 1.06
CA ALA A 176 -5.52 3.96 2.46
C ALA A 176 -5.15 2.80 3.43
N ALA A 177 -5.18 1.56 2.95
CA ALA A 177 -4.80 0.38 3.71
C ALA A 177 -3.28 0.16 3.87
N ARG A 178 -2.43 1.00 3.26
CA ARG A 178 -0.96 0.93 3.38
C ARG A 178 -0.42 1.61 4.61
N ILE A 179 -1.26 2.18 5.48
CA ILE A 179 -0.78 2.96 6.62
C ILE A 179 0.18 2.20 7.53
N VAL A 180 -0.06 0.89 7.74
CA VAL A 180 0.86 0.02 8.50
C VAL A 180 2.17 -0.17 7.74
N GLU A 181 2.10 -0.45 6.44
CA GLU A 181 3.29 -0.64 5.58
C GLU A 181 4.16 0.62 5.52
N GLN A 182 3.56 1.77 5.26
CA GLN A 182 4.24 3.07 5.25
C GLN A 182 4.91 3.36 6.60
N THR A 183 4.23 3.05 7.71
CA THR A 183 4.81 3.23 9.05
C THR A 183 6.00 2.30 9.29
N ILE A 184 5.91 1.03 8.89
CA ILE A 184 7.01 0.06 9.01
C ILE A 184 8.20 0.48 8.16
N HIS A 185 7.97 0.91 6.92
CA HIS A 185 9.00 1.45 6.05
C HIS A 185 9.73 2.62 6.74
N ARG A 186 8.96 3.58 7.28
CA ARG A 186 9.53 4.73 7.96
C ARG A 186 10.31 4.36 9.24
N LEU A 187 9.84 3.38 10.01
CA LEU A 187 10.57 2.85 11.16
C LEU A 187 11.93 2.26 10.76
N ALA A 188 11.98 1.51 9.66
CA ALA A 188 13.23 0.95 9.14
C ALA A 188 14.21 2.04 8.71
N GLU A 189 13.72 3.06 7.98
CA GLU A 189 14.53 4.21 7.56
C GLU A 189 15.10 5.00 8.75
N GLU A 190 14.36 5.07 9.87
CA GLU A 190 14.84 5.67 11.12
C GLU A 190 15.71 4.73 11.96
N GLY A 191 16.03 3.53 11.46
CA GLY A 191 16.97 2.59 12.05
C GLY A 191 16.37 1.64 13.09
N MET A 192 15.04 1.54 13.20
CA MET A 192 14.42 0.53 14.06
C MET A 192 14.58 -0.86 13.44
N ASP A 193 15.04 -1.81 14.26
CA ASP A 193 15.09 -3.22 13.89
C ASP A 193 13.68 -3.81 13.77
N LEU A 194 13.24 -4.10 12.54
CA LEU A 194 11.90 -4.61 12.27
C LEU A 194 11.61 -5.97 12.91
N ARG A 195 12.62 -6.73 13.33
CA ARG A 195 12.43 -8.02 14.04
C ARG A 195 11.76 -7.85 15.41
N CYS A 196 11.73 -6.63 15.95
CA CYS A 196 11.00 -6.35 17.18
C CYS A 196 9.47 -6.30 17.00
N LEU A 197 8.98 -6.15 15.75
CA LEU A 197 7.54 -6.04 15.47
C LEU A 197 6.83 -7.37 15.77
N ARG A 198 5.73 -7.30 16.52
CA ARG A 198 4.91 -8.47 16.88
C ARG A 198 3.64 -8.55 16.07
N HIS A 199 2.86 -7.47 16.08
CA HIS A 199 1.61 -7.33 15.34
C HIS A 199 1.32 -5.85 15.16
N ALA A 200 0.59 -5.50 14.10
CA ALA A 200 0.26 -4.12 13.80
C ALA A 200 -1.17 -3.98 13.30
N TYR A 201 -1.78 -2.83 13.54
CA TYR A 201 -3.04 -2.47 12.92
C TYR A 201 -3.08 -0.98 12.61
N GLY A 202 -3.91 -0.60 11.67
CA GLY A 202 -4.03 0.79 11.28
C GLY A 202 -5.35 1.11 10.61
N PHE A 203 -5.58 2.42 10.48
CA PHE A 203 -6.76 2.99 9.88
C PHE A 203 -6.34 4.04 8.86
N GLY A 204 -6.91 3.99 7.67
CA GLY A 204 -6.73 5.03 6.66
C GLY A 204 -8.08 5.43 6.09
N VAL A 205 -8.39 6.73 6.09
CA VAL A 205 -9.62 7.26 5.48
C VAL A 205 -9.61 6.98 3.98
N VAL A 206 -10.74 6.57 3.41
CA VAL A 206 -10.91 6.45 1.96
C VAL A 206 -11.41 7.79 1.44
N PRO A 207 -10.68 8.45 0.52
CA PRO A 207 -11.04 9.78 0.06
C PRO A 207 -12.25 9.72 -0.88
N PRO A 208 -12.98 10.84 -1.06
CA PRO A 208 -13.95 10.97 -2.13
C PRO A 208 -13.28 10.80 -3.49
N LEU A 209 -13.87 9.95 -4.34
CA LEU A 209 -13.36 9.68 -5.68
C LEU A 209 -13.55 10.88 -6.60
N VAL A 210 -12.68 10.98 -7.60
CA VAL A 210 -12.75 12.00 -8.66
C VAL A 210 -12.23 11.39 -9.96
N ASP A 211 -12.82 11.76 -11.09
CA ASP A 211 -12.35 11.33 -12.41
C ASP A 211 -11.26 12.27 -12.94
N ASP A 212 -10.21 12.44 -12.14
CA ASP A 212 -8.98 13.14 -12.48
C ASP A 212 -7.82 12.40 -11.79
N ASP A 213 -6.85 11.95 -12.57
CA ASP A 213 -5.80 11.06 -12.07
C ASP A 213 -4.85 11.77 -11.09
N LEU A 214 -4.52 13.03 -11.37
CA LEU A 214 -3.62 13.83 -10.55
C LEU A 214 -4.28 14.23 -9.22
N VAL A 215 -5.56 14.65 -9.26
CA VAL A 215 -6.32 14.95 -8.04
C VAL A 215 -6.56 13.68 -7.23
N SER A 216 -6.85 12.54 -7.88
CA SER A 216 -6.97 11.25 -7.20
C SER A 216 -5.68 10.86 -6.51
N MET A 217 -4.54 10.99 -7.19
CA MET A 217 -3.21 10.75 -6.63
C MET A 217 -2.93 11.64 -5.41
N GLY A 218 -3.30 12.92 -5.46
CA GLY A 218 -3.20 13.80 -4.29
C GLY A 218 -4.02 13.29 -3.11
N ARG A 219 -5.31 13.01 -3.33
CA ARG A 219 -6.25 12.59 -2.28
C ARG A 219 -5.90 11.26 -1.63
N ILE A 220 -5.47 10.26 -2.39
CA ILE A 220 -5.10 8.95 -1.85
C ILE A 220 -3.83 9.05 -0.99
N ASN A 221 -2.87 9.91 -1.34
CA ASN A 221 -1.71 10.19 -0.49
C ASN A 221 -2.10 10.99 0.76
N ASP A 222 -2.93 12.03 0.62
CA ASP A 222 -3.42 12.82 1.76
C ASP A 222 -4.15 11.97 2.81
N SER A 223 -4.77 10.87 2.37
CA SER A 223 -5.41 9.89 3.26
C SER A 223 -4.43 9.25 4.25
N LEU A 224 -3.20 8.97 3.79
CA LEU A 224 -2.14 8.38 4.61
C LEU A 224 -1.46 9.46 5.46
N LEU A 225 -1.08 10.56 4.82
CA LEU A 225 -0.32 11.66 5.42
C LEU A 225 -1.12 12.39 6.51
N TYR A 226 -2.42 12.60 6.30
CA TYR A 226 -3.21 13.49 7.17
C TYR A 226 -4.33 12.76 7.92
N GLY A 227 -4.66 11.53 7.53
CA GLY A 227 -5.73 10.73 8.16
C GLY A 227 -5.30 9.35 8.64
N GLY A 228 -4.06 8.94 8.39
CA GLY A 228 -3.58 7.61 8.68
C GLY A 228 -3.13 7.44 10.12
N ILE A 229 -3.66 6.42 10.80
CA ILE A 229 -3.26 6.01 12.15
C ILE A 229 -2.61 4.63 12.09
N ALA A 230 -1.45 4.46 12.71
CA ALA A 230 -0.79 3.16 12.86
C ALA A 230 -0.51 2.82 14.32
N ASN A 231 -0.76 1.57 14.69
CA ASN A 231 -0.51 1.02 16.01
C ASN A 231 0.34 -0.24 15.84
N LEU A 232 1.51 -0.27 16.47
CA LEU A 232 2.44 -1.39 16.36
C LEU A 232 2.83 -1.86 17.76
N ALA A 233 2.69 -3.17 18.00
CA ALA A 233 3.27 -3.79 19.17
C ALA A 233 4.71 -4.19 18.88
N VAL A 234 5.62 -3.78 19.76
CA VAL A 234 7.06 -3.95 19.61
C VAL A 234 7.66 -4.60 20.85
N ASP A 235 8.68 -5.42 20.68
CA ASP A 235 9.45 -6.04 21.75
C ASP A 235 10.90 -5.55 21.67
N THR A 236 11.17 -4.41 22.29
CA THR A 236 12.44 -3.68 22.21
C THR A 236 12.68 -2.84 23.47
N THR A 237 13.73 -2.01 23.50
CA THR A 237 13.97 -1.07 24.60
C THR A 237 13.14 0.21 24.42
N ASP A 238 12.80 0.87 25.52
CA ASP A 238 12.10 2.16 25.48
C ASP A 238 12.91 3.21 24.71
N GLU A 239 14.24 3.21 24.84
CA GLU A 239 15.13 4.14 24.14
C GLU A 239 15.05 3.97 22.62
N ALA A 240 14.86 2.74 22.12
CA ALA A 240 14.68 2.49 20.70
C ALA A 240 13.36 3.08 20.19
N CYS A 241 12.28 3.02 20.99
CA CYS A 241 11.02 3.68 20.67
C CYS A 241 11.15 5.21 20.71
N GLU A 242 11.75 5.76 21.77
CA GLU A 242 11.96 7.21 21.94
C GLU A 242 12.81 7.82 20.81
N ALA A 243 13.78 7.07 20.27
CA ALA A 243 14.65 7.54 19.19
C ALA A 243 13.93 7.76 17.84
N VAL A 244 12.77 7.14 17.62
CA VAL A 244 12.05 7.16 16.33
C VAL A 244 10.67 7.79 16.39
N ILE A 245 9.99 7.75 17.55
CA ILE A 245 8.54 8.05 17.63
C ILE A 245 8.16 9.43 17.05
N ASP A 246 8.94 10.47 17.31
CA ASP A 246 8.64 11.84 16.85
C ASP A 246 9.09 12.13 15.41
N LYS A 247 9.70 11.14 14.74
CA LYS A 247 10.16 11.23 13.35
C LYS A 247 9.32 10.41 12.38
N VAL A 248 8.50 9.50 12.92
CA VAL A 248 7.62 8.59 12.16
C VAL A 248 6.20 9.18 12.12
N ILE A 249 6.12 10.48 11.86
CA ILE A 249 4.87 11.19 11.64
C ILE A 249 5.05 12.18 10.51
N SER A 250 4.01 12.37 9.71
CA SER A 250 4.04 13.30 8.57
C SER A 250 4.34 14.73 9.01
N GLU A 251 3.91 15.12 10.22
CA GLU A 251 4.13 16.44 10.82
C GLU A 251 5.62 16.75 11.06
N ALA A 252 6.49 15.73 11.11
CA ALA A 252 7.94 15.95 11.22
C ALA A 252 8.56 16.48 9.92
N CYS A 253 7.84 16.41 8.78
CA CYS A 253 8.35 16.91 7.51
C CYS A 253 8.16 18.43 7.35
N PRO A 254 9.18 19.19 6.88
CA PRO A 254 9.04 20.61 6.58
C PRO A 254 7.97 20.96 5.52
N ALA A 255 7.64 20.02 4.62
CA ALA A 255 6.64 20.22 3.57
C ALA A 255 5.19 19.95 4.06
N TYR A 256 5.01 19.50 5.31
CA TYR A 256 3.72 19.17 5.89
C TYR A 256 2.78 20.39 6.02
N GLY A 257 1.47 20.13 5.91
CA GLY A 257 0.42 21.10 6.23
C GLY A 257 -0.34 21.64 5.02
N ARG A 258 -0.11 21.05 3.84
CA ARG A 258 -0.80 21.38 2.58
C ARG A 258 -1.10 20.12 1.75
N PRO A 259 -2.12 20.12 0.89
CA PRO A 259 -2.46 18.97 0.07
C PRO A 259 -1.27 18.40 -0.71
N PHE A 260 -1.17 17.08 -0.81
CA PHE A 260 -0.05 16.40 -1.47
C PHE A 260 0.10 16.80 -2.93
N ILE A 261 -1.00 17.12 -3.62
CA ILE A 261 -0.95 17.63 -5.00
C ILE A 261 -0.08 18.89 -5.12
N GLU A 262 -0.15 19.82 -4.15
CA GLU A 262 0.68 21.03 -4.15
C GLU A 262 2.15 20.70 -3.87
N ILE A 263 2.41 19.76 -2.96
CA ILE A 263 3.76 19.29 -2.66
C ILE A 263 4.37 18.64 -3.92
N TYR A 264 3.59 17.82 -4.61
CA TYR A 264 3.99 17.13 -5.83
C TYR A 264 4.24 18.09 -6.98
N GLU A 265 3.45 19.15 -7.12
CA GLU A 265 3.68 20.19 -8.11
C GLU A 265 4.95 21.01 -7.82
N ASP A 266 5.19 21.38 -6.57
CA ASP A 266 6.41 22.10 -6.16
C ASP A 266 7.68 21.26 -6.34
N ALA A 267 7.56 19.94 -6.20
CA ALA A 267 8.63 18.97 -6.47
C ALA A 267 8.82 18.71 -7.99
N GLY A 268 8.19 19.50 -8.87
CA GLY A 268 8.33 19.34 -10.32
C GLY A 268 7.65 18.09 -10.87
N ARG A 269 6.68 17.52 -10.13
CA ARG A 269 6.01 16.24 -10.43
C ARG A 269 6.95 15.04 -10.45
N ASP A 270 8.00 15.10 -9.63
CA ASP A 270 8.92 14.01 -9.43
C ASP A 270 8.74 13.41 -8.02
N PHE A 271 8.37 12.12 -7.95
CA PHE A 271 8.25 11.41 -6.67
C PHE A 271 9.59 11.27 -5.93
N TYR A 272 10.73 11.32 -6.63
CA TYR A 272 12.05 11.27 -6.00
C TYR A 272 12.42 12.56 -5.27
N GLU A 273 11.79 13.68 -5.65
CA GLU A 273 12.01 14.99 -5.03
C GLU A 273 11.05 15.24 -3.85
N ILE A 274 10.14 14.29 -3.58
CA ILE A 274 9.26 14.33 -2.40
C ILE A 274 10.08 13.95 -1.15
N PRO A 275 10.07 14.77 -0.09
CA PRO A 275 10.73 14.44 1.16
C PRO A 275 10.26 13.10 1.72
N ILE A 276 11.19 12.19 2.00
CA ILE A 276 10.88 10.85 2.51
C ILE A 276 10.16 10.88 3.86
N GLU A 277 10.35 11.94 4.64
CA GLU A 277 9.68 12.15 5.91
C GLU A 277 8.15 12.26 5.76
N LEU A 278 7.64 12.67 4.59
CA LEU A 278 6.19 12.66 4.30
C LEU A 278 5.63 11.25 4.19
N HIS A 279 6.47 10.23 3.94
CA HIS A 279 6.04 8.83 3.90
C HIS A 279 5.89 8.29 5.33
N SER A 280 5.10 9.00 6.14
CA SER A 280 4.83 8.73 7.55
C SER A 280 3.33 8.85 7.81
N PRO A 281 2.78 8.18 8.83
CA PRO A 281 1.38 8.32 9.21
C PRO A 281 1.09 9.72 9.79
N ALA A 282 -0.19 10.07 9.87
CA ALA A 282 -0.62 11.25 10.62
C ALA A 282 -0.41 11.04 12.13
N GLU A 283 -0.66 9.82 12.63
CA GLU A 283 -0.56 9.44 14.04
C GLU A 283 0.00 8.02 14.18
N VAL A 284 0.91 7.83 15.14
CA VAL A 284 1.55 6.54 15.39
C VAL A 284 1.60 6.22 16.88
N HIS A 285 1.37 4.94 17.21
CA HIS A 285 1.54 4.39 18.55
C HIS A 285 2.46 3.16 18.50
N LEU A 286 3.48 3.15 19.34
CA LEU A 286 4.36 2.01 19.59
C LEU A 286 4.08 1.47 20.99
N ASP A 287 3.42 0.31 21.07
CA ASP A 287 3.15 -0.41 22.31
C ASP A 287 4.33 -1.33 22.62
N ASN A 288 5.20 -0.93 23.55
CA ASN A 288 6.35 -1.74 23.93
C ASN A 288 5.94 -2.84 24.92
N VAL A 289 5.79 -4.07 24.42
CA VAL A 289 5.35 -5.21 25.23
C VAL A 289 6.39 -5.63 26.28
N ALA A 290 7.66 -5.25 26.10
CA ALA A 290 8.73 -5.56 27.05
C ALA A 290 8.60 -4.75 28.36
N THR A 291 8.09 -3.52 28.28
CA THR A 291 8.00 -2.58 29.42
C THR A 291 6.57 -2.21 29.80
N GLY A 292 5.60 -2.44 28.91
CA GLY A 292 4.21 -2.04 29.06
C GLY A 292 3.96 -0.55 28.83
N ARG A 293 4.94 0.19 28.28
CA ARG A 293 4.80 1.60 27.92
C ARG A 293 4.33 1.75 26.48
N THR A 294 3.57 2.80 26.25
CA THR A 294 3.16 3.23 24.90
C THR A 294 3.81 4.56 24.58
N PHE A 295 4.39 4.66 23.39
CA PHE A 295 4.95 5.87 22.83
C PHE A 295 4.00 6.34 21.73
N SER A 296 3.66 7.63 21.69
CA SER A 296 2.67 8.14 20.74
C SER A 296 3.07 9.50 20.23
N SER A 297 2.88 9.74 18.94
CA SER A 297 3.14 11.04 18.32
C SER A 297 2.23 11.29 17.13
N GLY A 298 2.13 12.55 16.75
CA GLY A 298 1.29 12.99 15.63
C GLY A 298 -0.18 13.19 15.99
N ARG A 299 -0.98 13.48 14.96
CA ARG A 299 -2.42 13.70 15.01
C ARG A 299 -3.02 13.74 13.62
N ILE A 300 -4.29 13.36 13.49
CA ILE A 300 -5.08 13.62 12.28
C ILE A 300 -5.16 15.13 12.00
N ASN A 301 -4.98 15.51 10.73
CA ASN A 301 -5.13 16.89 10.27
C ASN A 301 -6.41 17.07 9.45
N HIS A 302 -7.51 17.29 10.16
CA HIS A 302 -8.81 17.47 9.52
C HIS A 302 -8.87 18.68 8.58
N ALA A 303 -8.08 19.74 8.82
CA ALA A 303 -8.10 20.94 7.98
C ALA A 303 -7.54 20.67 6.58
N VAL A 304 -6.42 19.93 6.49
CA VAL A 304 -5.85 19.56 5.19
C VAL A 304 -6.72 18.51 4.50
N LEU A 305 -7.25 17.53 5.25
CA LEU A 305 -8.21 16.56 4.69
C LEU A 305 -9.45 17.26 4.14
N GLU A 306 -9.99 18.28 4.82
CA GLU A 306 -11.12 19.06 4.33
C GLU A 306 -10.79 19.78 3.02
N ALA A 307 -9.66 20.47 2.97
CA ALA A 307 -9.20 21.18 1.77
C ALA A 307 -8.94 20.23 0.59
N SER A 308 -8.39 19.05 0.84
CA SER A 308 -8.10 18.05 -0.20
C SER A 308 -9.35 17.33 -0.71
N PHE A 309 -10.24 16.94 0.21
CA PHE A 309 -11.37 16.07 -0.11
C PHE A 309 -12.60 16.86 -0.56
N PHE A 310 -12.74 18.11 -0.10
CA PHE A 310 -13.90 18.97 -0.34
C PHE A 310 -13.49 20.40 -0.75
N PRO A 311 -12.69 20.55 -1.84
CA PRO A 311 -12.27 21.86 -2.35
C PRO A 311 -13.43 22.70 -2.91
#